data_AF-A0A9R0Y8C9-F1
#
_entry.id   AF-A0A9R0Y8C9-F1
#
_cell.length_a   1.000
_cell.length_b   1.000
_cell.length_c   1.000
_cell.angle_alpha   90.00
_cell.angle_beta   90.00
_cell.angle_gamma   90.00
#
_symmetry.space_group_name_H-M   'P 1'
#
loop_
_entity.id
_entity.type
_entity.pdbx_description
1 polymer ?
#
loop_
_entity_poly.entity_id
_entity_poly.type
_entity_poly.pdbx_seq_one_letter_code
_entity_poly.pdbx_strand_id
1 'polypeptide(L)'
;MAASVEYNRQVSAHPWPTNAQPKAAFDLFSSSSAGNGGRRRSGADSDSDDEDGIPPDWRSLYSPRLDVEPSVKDPRDEATSDAWVKRHPALVRLTGKHPFNSEPPLPRLMSHGFITPVPLHYVRNHGAVPRADWSTWTVEVTGLVKRPVKLTMEELVTGFQAVEFPVTLVCAGNRRKEQNMVRQSSGFNWGPGAISTTVWRGVRLRDVLRRCGVMGAGVASNVCFEGAEDLPGGGGCKYGTSLRRSVAMDPARDVILAYMQNGEPLAPDHGFPVRVIVPGFIGGRMVKWLKRIVVACNESESYYHYRDNRVLPSHVDAELANAEAGGTSRSA
;
A
#
# COMPACT_ATOMS: atom_id res chain seq x y z
N MET A 1 -5.09 5.72 45.42
CA MET A 1 -6.54 5.83 45.11
C MET A 1 -6.66 6.03 43.61
N ALA A 2 -7.11 5.00 42.90
CA ALA A 2 -7.31 5.02 41.46
C ALA A 2 -8.69 5.64 41.16
N ALA A 3 -8.73 6.70 40.37
CA ALA A 3 -9.97 7.26 39.85
C ALA A 3 -10.25 6.64 38.48
N SER A 4 -11.19 5.69 38.48
CA SER A 4 -11.86 5.14 37.31
C SER A 4 -12.74 6.22 36.66
N VAL A 5 -12.55 6.48 35.37
CA VAL A 5 -13.50 7.27 34.57
C VAL A 5 -14.28 6.29 33.70
N GLU A 6 -15.52 6.04 34.10
CA GLU A 6 -16.55 5.36 33.30
C GLU A 6 -16.92 6.22 32.10
N TYR A 7 -16.78 5.68 30.89
CA TYR A 7 -17.37 6.27 29.69
C TYR A 7 -18.62 5.47 29.32
N ASN A 8 -19.77 6.06 29.60
CA ASN A 8 -21.06 5.42 29.44
C ASN A 8 -21.49 5.38 27.96
N ARG A 9 -22.06 4.25 27.57
CA ARG A 9 -22.47 3.88 26.21
C ARG A 9 -23.73 4.60 25.76
N GLN A 10 -23.73 5.15 24.55
CA GLN A 10 -24.89 5.15 23.64
C GLN A 10 -24.42 5.49 22.22
N VAL A 11 -24.14 4.46 21.41
CA VAL A 11 -24.09 4.59 19.95
C VAL A 11 -25.15 3.66 19.42
N SER A 12 -26.19 4.26 18.85
CA SER A 12 -27.30 3.58 18.18
C SER A 12 -26.74 2.66 17.09
N ALA A 13 -27.08 1.38 17.17
CA ALA A 13 -26.81 0.41 16.13
C ALA A 13 -27.67 0.77 14.90
N HIS A 14 -27.06 1.43 13.92
CA HIS A 14 -27.63 1.49 12.58
C HIS A 14 -27.26 0.21 11.83
N PRO A 15 -28.24 -0.58 11.35
CA PRO A 15 -27.97 -1.80 10.62
C PRO A 15 -27.23 -1.50 9.32
N TRP A 16 -26.22 -2.33 9.04
CA TRP A 16 -25.47 -2.37 7.79
C TRP A 16 -26.44 -2.53 6.61
N PRO A 17 -26.36 -1.74 5.54
CA PRO A 17 -27.13 -2.00 4.34
C PRO A 17 -26.60 -3.28 3.69
N THR A 18 -27.33 -4.38 3.90
CA THR A 18 -27.32 -5.54 3.02
C THR A 18 -27.94 -5.12 1.70
N ASN A 19 -27.13 -4.68 0.72
CA ASN A 19 -27.32 -4.99 -0.69
C ASN A 19 -26.33 -4.22 -1.58
N ALA A 20 -25.72 -4.96 -2.51
CA ALA A 20 -25.03 -4.51 -3.71
C ALA A 20 -23.92 -3.46 -3.50
N GLN A 21 -22.66 -3.94 -3.39
CA GLN A 21 -21.57 -3.19 -4.04
C GLN A 21 -22.02 -2.92 -5.49
N PRO A 22 -21.83 -1.72 -6.05
CA PRO A 22 -22.32 -1.43 -7.38
C PRO A 22 -21.56 -2.31 -8.37
N LYS A 23 -22.17 -3.45 -8.75
CA LYS A 23 -21.70 -4.30 -9.84
C LYS A 23 -21.37 -3.46 -11.07
N ALA A 24 -22.16 -2.42 -11.34
CA ALA A 24 -21.95 -1.48 -12.44
C ALA A 24 -20.57 -0.78 -12.46
N ALA A 25 -20.00 -0.42 -11.31
CA ALA A 25 -18.68 0.21 -11.26
C ALA A 25 -17.55 -0.78 -11.56
N PHE A 26 -17.78 -2.07 -11.26
CA PHE A 26 -16.80 -3.14 -11.46
C PHE A 26 -16.99 -3.92 -12.77
N ASP A 27 -18.18 -3.85 -13.38
CA ASP A 27 -18.48 -4.38 -14.72
C ASP A 27 -17.65 -3.65 -15.80
N LEU A 28 -17.22 -2.41 -15.53
CA LEU A 28 -16.25 -1.66 -16.34
C LEU A 28 -14.90 -2.39 -16.51
N PHE A 29 -14.55 -3.32 -15.61
CA PHE A 29 -13.25 -4.00 -15.62
C PHE A 29 -13.23 -5.29 -16.45
N SER A 30 -14.39 -5.84 -16.80
CA SER A 30 -14.52 -7.16 -17.45
C SER A 30 -14.39 -7.15 -18.98
N SER A 31 -14.30 -5.98 -19.63
CA SER A 31 -14.46 -5.85 -21.09
C SER A 31 -13.18 -5.60 -21.91
N SER A 32 -11.98 -5.68 -21.32
CA SER A 32 -10.74 -5.21 -21.99
C SER A 32 -9.65 -6.27 -22.22
N SER A 33 -9.99 -7.55 -22.33
CA SER A 33 -9.06 -8.62 -22.71
C SER A 33 -9.41 -9.26 -24.06
N ALA A 34 -9.37 -8.50 -25.16
CA ALA A 34 -9.40 -9.08 -26.49
C ALA A 34 -8.61 -8.25 -27.51
N GLY A 35 -7.51 -8.83 -28.01
CA GLY A 35 -7.00 -8.56 -29.35
C GLY A 35 -5.68 -7.80 -29.43
N ASN A 36 -4.59 -8.52 -29.70
CA ASN A 36 -3.72 -8.12 -30.81
C ASN A 36 -2.99 -9.34 -31.41
N GLY A 37 -3.44 -9.79 -32.58
CA GLY A 37 -2.82 -10.85 -33.36
C GLY A 37 -1.65 -10.31 -34.18
N GLY A 38 -0.42 -10.63 -33.77
CA GLY A 38 0.81 -10.30 -34.50
C GLY A 38 1.06 -11.24 -35.67
N ARG A 39 1.15 -10.68 -36.88
CA ARG A 39 1.58 -11.35 -38.12
C ARG A 39 3.01 -11.88 -38.00
N ARG A 40 3.21 -13.18 -38.30
CA ARG A 40 4.53 -13.80 -38.49
C ARG A 40 5.12 -13.39 -39.84
N ARG A 41 6.41 -13.01 -39.86
CA ARG A 41 7.27 -13.06 -41.05
C ARG A 41 8.39 -14.04 -40.78
N SER A 42 8.59 -14.93 -41.76
CA SER A 42 9.63 -15.96 -41.82
C SER A 42 10.98 -15.36 -42.23
N GLY A 43 12.05 -15.82 -41.58
CA GLY A 43 13.44 -15.64 -41.99
C GLY A 43 14.31 -16.49 -41.09
N ALA A 44 14.88 -17.55 -41.65
CA ALA A 44 15.85 -18.41 -41.00
C ALA A 44 17.22 -17.75 -41.06
N ASP A 45 17.99 -17.82 -39.97
CA ASP A 45 19.39 -18.22 -40.01
C ASP A 45 19.85 -18.59 -38.60
N SER A 46 20.69 -19.62 -38.57
CA SER A 46 21.19 -20.35 -37.42
C SER A 46 22.29 -19.59 -36.68
N ASP A 47 22.16 -19.48 -35.36
CA ASP A 47 23.29 -19.60 -34.44
C ASP A 47 22.79 -20.13 -33.09
N SER A 48 23.48 -21.16 -32.62
CA SER A 48 23.19 -21.90 -31.40
C SER A 48 23.86 -21.23 -30.21
N ASP A 49 23.15 -20.30 -29.57
CA ASP A 49 23.54 -19.71 -28.29
C ASP A 49 22.33 -19.76 -27.34
N ASP A 50 22.48 -20.52 -26.26
CA ASP A 50 21.77 -20.44 -24.98
C ASP A 50 20.31 -19.92 -25.01
N GLU A 51 19.35 -20.81 -25.30
CA GLU A 51 17.94 -20.59 -24.91
C GLU A 51 17.78 -20.75 -23.39
N ASP A 52 18.38 -19.86 -22.61
CA ASP A 52 17.86 -19.51 -21.29
C ASP A 52 16.51 -18.83 -21.53
N GLY A 53 15.47 -19.67 -21.57
CA GLY A 53 14.13 -19.34 -22.02
C GLY A 53 13.64 -18.01 -21.47
N ILE A 54 13.07 -17.20 -22.37
CA ILE A 54 12.30 -15.99 -22.02
C ILE A 54 11.47 -16.32 -20.77
N PRO A 55 11.66 -15.61 -19.64
CA PRO A 55 10.90 -15.88 -18.43
C PRO A 55 9.41 -15.93 -18.78
N PRO A 56 8.68 -16.96 -18.33
CA PRO A 56 7.27 -17.10 -18.69
C PRO A 56 6.52 -15.80 -18.37
N ASP A 57 5.69 -15.33 -19.30
CA ASP A 57 4.83 -14.16 -19.05
C ASP A 57 4.11 -14.39 -17.72
N TRP A 58 4.19 -13.44 -16.79
CA TRP A 58 3.59 -13.57 -15.47
C TRP A 58 2.09 -13.89 -15.55
N ARG A 59 1.43 -13.55 -16.67
CA ARG A 59 0.04 -13.92 -16.95
C ARG A 59 -0.18 -15.43 -17.00
N SER A 60 0.83 -16.21 -17.37
CA SER A 60 0.78 -17.68 -17.31
C SER A 60 0.98 -18.22 -15.89
N LEU A 61 1.65 -17.46 -15.02
CA LEU A 61 1.88 -17.78 -13.61
C LEU A 61 0.73 -17.28 -12.70
N TYR A 62 -0.26 -16.61 -13.28
CA TYR A 62 -1.32 -15.93 -12.58
C TYR A 62 -2.69 -16.40 -13.05
N SER A 63 -3.45 -16.98 -12.12
CA SER A 63 -4.90 -17.07 -12.22
C SER A 63 -5.51 -16.05 -11.26
N PRO A 64 -6.54 -15.29 -11.66
CA PRO A 64 -7.25 -14.39 -10.74
C PRO A 64 -7.90 -15.15 -9.57
N ARG A 65 -8.12 -16.46 -9.71
CA ARG A 65 -8.60 -17.33 -8.64
C ARG A 65 -7.47 -18.20 -8.16
N LEU A 66 -6.68 -17.66 -7.23
CA LEU A 66 -5.71 -18.44 -6.48
C LEU A 66 -6.46 -19.24 -5.41
N ASP A 67 -6.21 -20.54 -5.36
CA ASP A 67 -6.85 -21.42 -4.38
C ASP A 67 -6.36 -21.06 -2.97
N VAL A 68 -7.24 -20.49 -2.16
CA VAL A 68 -7.00 -20.13 -0.77
C VAL A 68 -8.35 -19.98 -0.08
N GLU A 69 -8.41 -20.35 1.19
CA GLU A 69 -9.61 -20.10 2.00
C GLU A 69 -9.87 -18.58 2.09
N PRO A 70 -11.14 -18.16 2.00
CA PRO A 70 -11.46 -16.75 2.01
C PRO A 70 -11.19 -16.14 3.39
N SER A 71 -10.98 -14.82 3.41
CA SER A 71 -11.00 -14.06 4.66
C SER A 71 -12.37 -14.13 5.34
N VAL A 72 -12.38 -14.33 6.66
CA VAL A 72 -13.60 -14.46 7.47
C VAL A 72 -13.69 -13.35 8.51
N LYS A 73 -14.85 -13.17 9.16
CA LYS A 73 -14.91 -12.36 10.38
C LYS A 73 -14.19 -13.15 11.48
N ASP A 74 -13.03 -12.66 11.89
CA ASP A 74 -12.21 -13.30 12.91
C ASP A 74 -12.69 -12.83 14.30
N PRO A 75 -13.07 -13.73 15.22
CA PRO A 75 -13.53 -13.36 16.56
C PRO A 75 -12.53 -12.50 17.33
N ARG A 76 -11.23 -12.57 16.99
CA ARG A 76 -10.19 -11.74 17.61
C ARG A 76 -10.36 -10.24 17.30
N ASP A 77 -11.07 -9.88 16.23
CA ASP A 77 -11.30 -8.49 15.80
C ASP A 77 -12.58 -7.87 16.37
N GLU A 78 -13.51 -8.65 16.93
CA GLU A 78 -14.85 -8.19 17.36
C GLU A 78 -14.83 -7.00 18.33
N ALA A 79 -13.84 -6.97 19.22
CA ALA A 79 -13.66 -5.91 20.21
C ALA A 79 -12.76 -4.76 19.73
N THR A 80 -12.50 -4.65 18.42
CA THR A 80 -11.61 -3.65 17.82
C THR A 80 -12.38 -2.70 16.89
N SER A 81 -11.78 -1.56 16.56
CA SER A 81 -12.29 -0.64 15.53
C SER A 81 -12.39 -1.29 14.14
N ASP A 82 -11.67 -2.39 13.92
CA ASP A 82 -11.62 -3.13 12.66
C ASP A 82 -12.54 -4.37 12.65
N ALA A 83 -13.51 -4.50 13.58
CA ALA A 83 -14.44 -5.65 13.66
C ALA A 83 -15.24 -5.94 12.37
N TRP A 84 -15.26 -4.99 11.43
CA TRP A 84 -15.92 -5.09 10.13
C TRP A 84 -15.02 -5.67 9.03
N VAL A 85 -13.70 -5.73 9.26
CA VAL A 85 -12.71 -6.21 8.31
C VAL A 85 -12.60 -7.74 8.43
N LYS A 86 -12.72 -8.43 7.29
CA LYS A 86 -12.50 -9.89 7.24
C LYS A 86 -11.02 -10.17 7.06
N ARG A 87 -10.47 -11.09 7.85
CA ARG A 87 -9.04 -11.49 7.84
C ARG A 87 -8.91 -13.00 7.80
N HIS A 88 -7.85 -13.49 7.18
CA HIS A 88 -7.58 -14.92 7.13
C HIS A 88 -7.07 -15.41 8.49
N PRO A 89 -7.65 -16.48 9.07
CA PRO A 89 -7.36 -16.87 10.45
C PRO A 89 -5.93 -17.39 10.65
N ALA A 90 -5.30 -17.92 9.61
CA ALA A 90 -3.94 -18.43 9.64
C ALA A 90 -2.85 -17.33 9.66
N LEU A 91 -3.19 -16.06 9.49
CA LEU A 91 -2.22 -14.96 9.59
C LEU A 91 -1.66 -14.88 11.01
N VAL A 92 -0.33 -14.77 11.12
CA VAL A 92 0.38 -14.62 12.39
C VAL A 92 0.31 -13.17 12.83
N ARG A 93 -0.41 -12.88 13.92
CA ARG A 93 -0.54 -11.51 14.47
C ARG A 93 0.71 -11.13 15.28
N LEU A 94 1.29 -9.97 14.98
CA LEU A 94 2.59 -9.54 15.51
C LEU A 94 2.50 -8.42 16.56
N THR A 95 1.34 -7.78 16.69
CA THR A 95 1.08 -6.66 17.60
C THR A 95 -0.18 -6.88 18.44
N GLY A 96 -0.51 -8.15 18.74
CA GLY A 96 -1.75 -8.51 19.42
C GLY A 96 -2.98 -8.37 18.52
N LYS A 97 -4.10 -7.86 19.07
CA LYS A 97 -5.36 -7.72 18.32
C LYS A 97 -5.35 -6.52 17.38
N HIS A 98 -4.88 -5.36 17.85
CA HIS A 98 -4.96 -4.08 17.15
C HIS A 98 -3.82 -3.14 17.58
N PRO A 99 -3.20 -2.34 16.67
CA PRO A 99 -3.41 -2.31 15.23
C PRO A 99 -3.04 -3.64 14.57
N PHE A 100 -3.67 -3.98 13.45
CA PHE A 100 -3.42 -5.27 12.80
C PHE A 100 -2.10 -5.24 12.03
N ASN A 101 -1.12 -5.99 12.54
CA ASN A 101 0.12 -6.28 11.84
C ASN A 101 0.30 -7.79 11.80
N SER A 102 0.47 -8.34 10.61
CA SER A 102 0.53 -9.79 10.42
C SER A 102 1.32 -10.21 9.21
N GLU A 103 1.85 -11.42 9.27
CA GLU A 103 2.50 -12.12 8.16
C GLU A 103 1.87 -13.50 7.95
N PRO A 104 1.87 -14.03 6.73
CA PRO A 104 1.54 -15.42 6.49
C PRO A 104 2.60 -16.36 7.11
N PRO A 105 2.22 -17.56 7.55
CA PRO A 105 3.19 -18.61 7.86
C PRO A 105 4.08 -18.89 6.64
N LEU A 106 5.39 -18.86 6.81
CA LEU A 106 6.34 -18.96 5.69
C LEU A 106 6.11 -20.18 4.78
N PRO A 107 5.92 -21.42 5.29
CA PRO A 107 5.67 -22.57 4.40
C PRO A 107 4.43 -22.39 3.53
N ARG A 108 3.39 -21.76 4.09
CA ARG A 108 2.14 -21.48 3.39
C ARG A 108 2.33 -20.39 2.34
N LEU A 109 3.05 -19.31 2.66
CA LEU A 109 3.42 -18.29 1.68
C LEU A 109 4.17 -18.91 0.49
N MET A 110 5.20 -19.72 0.76
CA MET A 110 6.02 -20.34 -0.28
C MET A 110 5.23 -21.34 -1.15
N SER A 111 4.23 -22.03 -0.59
CA SER A 111 3.42 -23.00 -1.33
C SER A 111 2.58 -22.40 -2.46
N HIS A 112 2.28 -21.10 -2.41
CA HIS A 112 1.53 -20.42 -3.48
C HIS A 112 2.41 -19.91 -4.64
N GLY A 113 3.73 -20.04 -4.54
CA GLY A 113 4.66 -19.66 -5.60
C GLY A 113 4.70 -18.15 -5.85
N PHE A 114 4.70 -17.75 -7.12
CA PHE A 114 5.02 -16.38 -7.54
C PHE A 114 4.00 -15.33 -7.10
N ILE A 115 2.70 -15.65 -7.09
CA ILE A 115 1.64 -14.72 -6.70
C ILE A 115 1.03 -15.16 -5.36
N THR A 116 1.12 -14.30 -4.36
CA THR A 116 0.50 -14.47 -3.06
C THR A 116 -1.02 -14.20 -3.16
N PRO A 117 -1.88 -15.10 -2.66
CA PRO A 117 -3.30 -14.81 -2.54
C PRO A 117 -3.55 -13.63 -1.58
N VAL A 118 -4.49 -12.74 -1.92
CA VAL A 118 -4.78 -11.52 -1.14
C VAL A 118 -5.08 -11.84 0.35
N PRO A 119 -5.85 -12.89 0.71
CA PRO A 119 -6.08 -13.25 2.12
C PRO A 119 -4.80 -13.55 2.92
N LEU A 120 -3.70 -13.91 2.26
CA LEU A 120 -2.41 -14.21 2.89
C LEU A 120 -1.37 -13.10 2.70
N HIS A 121 -1.70 -12.02 1.99
CA HIS A 121 -0.79 -10.90 1.80
C HIS A 121 -0.51 -10.24 3.17
N TYR A 122 0.76 -10.02 3.51
CA TYR A 122 1.13 -9.48 4.82
C TYR A 122 0.46 -8.11 5.07
N VAL A 123 0.01 -7.85 6.30
CA VAL A 123 -0.63 -6.58 6.64
C VAL A 123 0.25 -5.81 7.60
N ARG A 124 0.53 -4.54 7.27
CA ARG A 124 1.10 -3.56 8.21
C ARG A 124 0.15 -2.38 8.31
N ASN A 125 -0.51 -2.23 9.46
CA ASN A 125 -1.31 -1.05 9.80
C ASN A 125 -0.70 -0.34 11.00
N HIS A 126 -0.57 0.99 10.92
CA HIS A 126 -0.14 1.82 12.04
C HIS A 126 -1.31 2.17 12.98
N GLY A 127 -2.56 1.99 12.54
CA GLY A 127 -3.77 2.26 13.30
C GLY A 127 -4.98 1.55 12.72
N ALA A 128 -6.16 2.12 12.93
CA ALA A 128 -7.43 1.57 12.44
C ALA A 128 -7.60 1.70 10.93
N VAL A 129 -8.28 0.73 10.34
CA VAL A 129 -8.62 0.72 8.92
C VAL A 129 -9.75 1.72 8.67
N PRO A 130 -9.56 2.75 7.83
CA PRO A 130 -10.62 3.68 7.46
C PRO A 130 -11.78 2.96 6.77
N ARG A 131 -13.00 3.33 7.13
CA ARG A 131 -14.21 2.90 6.40
C ARG A 131 -14.37 3.77 5.17
N ALA A 132 -13.91 3.26 4.04
CA ALA A 132 -14.00 3.95 2.78
C ALA A 132 -15.19 3.46 1.95
N ASP A 133 -15.76 4.37 1.16
CA ASP A 133 -16.80 4.10 0.17
C ASP A 133 -16.33 4.62 -1.19
N TRP A 134 -16.36 3.74 -2.19
CA TRP A 134 -15.94 4.04 -3.56
C TRP A 134 -16.62 5.28 -4.14
N SER A 135 -17.93 5.41 -3.91
CA SER A 135 -18.76 6.44 -4.55
C SER A 135 -18.49 7.85 -4.03
N THR A 136 -18.00 7.97 -2.79
CA THR A 136 -17.72 9.25 -2.13
C THR A 136 -16.22 9.52 -1.97
N TRP A 137 -15.37 8.52 -2.21
CA TRP A 137 -13.94 8.68 -2.08
C TRP A 137 -13.36 9.58 -3.15
N THR A 138 -12.41 10.41 -2.71
CA THR A 138 -11.72 11.38 -3.55
C THR A 138 -10.24 11.43 -3.21
N VAL A 139 -9.41 11.67 -4.22
CA VAL A 139 -7.97 11.92 -4.09
C VAL A 139 -7.68 13.34 -4.55
N GLU A 140 -7.16 14.16 -3.65
CA GLU A 140 -6.73 15.51 -3.95
C GLU A 140 -5.30 15.53 -4.49
N VAL A 141 -5.06 16.27 -5.57
CA VAL A 141 -3.73 16.56 -6.12
C VAL A 141 -3.51 18.07 -6.06
N THR A 142 -2.52 18.50 -5.30
CA THR A 142 -2.29 19.92 -4.96
C THR A 142 -0.80 20.26 -4.83
N GLY A 143 -0.49 21.47 -4.35
CA GLY A 143 0.85 22.01 -4.19
C GLY A 143 1.38 22.64 -5.48
N LEU A 144 2.61 22.32 -5.85
CA LEU A 144 3.34 22.86 -7.01
C LEU A 144 2.86 22.24 -8.34
N VAL A 145 1.57 22.45 -8.64
CA VAL A 145 0.86 22.04 -9.86
C VAL A 145 0.08 23.23 -10.43
N LYS A 146 -0.07 23.29 -11.75
CA LYS A 146 -0.84 24.37 -12.42
C LYS A 146 -2.34 24.25 -12.22
N ARG A 147 -2.85 23.02 -12.09
CA ARG A 147 -4.28 22.70 -11.99
C ARG A 147 -4.50 21.71 -10.85
N PRO A 148 -4.64 22.20 -9.61
CA PRO A 148 -5.07 21.36 -8.50
C PRO A 148 -6.43 20.72 -8.81
N VAL A 149 -6.63 19.48 -8.37
CA VAL A 149 -7.86 18.73 -8.65
C VAL A 149 -8.20 17.82 -7.48
N LYS A 150 -9.48 17.53 -7.31
CA LYS A 150 -9.99 16.51 -6.38
C LYS A 150 -10.72 15.46 -7.20
N LEU A 151 -10.02 14.37 -7.53
CA LEU A 151 -10.52 13.30 -8.40
C LEU A 151 -11.41 12.35 -7.62
N THR A 152 -12.60 12.04 -8.11
CA THR A 152 -13.39 10.90 -7.63
C THR A 152 -12.75 9.58 -8.10
N MET A 153 -13.16 8.45 -7.51
CA MET A 153 -12.71 7.14 -7.98
C MET A 153 -13.15 6.87 -9.44
N GLU A 154 -14.33 7.33 -9.83
CA GLU A 154 -14.82 7.21 -11.21
C GLU A 154 -13.97 8.00 -12.19
N GLU A 155 -13.65 9.26 -11.88
CA GLU A 155 -12.77 10.09 -12.71
C GLU A 155 -11.35 9.52 -12.79
N LEU A 156 -10.84 8.95 -11.69
CA LEU A 156 -9.53 8.34 -11.65
C LEU A 156 -9.46 7.09 -12.54
N VAL A 157 -10.48 6.24 -12.51
CA VAL A 157 -10.50 4.98 -13.27
C VAL A 157 -10.79 5.20 -14.76
N THR A 158 -11.69 6.14 -15.09
CA THR A 158 -12.12 6.37 -16.48
C THR A 158 -11.26 7.42 -17.19
N GLY A 159 -10.65 8.35 -16.46
CA GLY A 159 -9.92 9.48 -17.02
C GLY A 159 -8.46 9.20 -17.39
N PHE A 160 -7.96 7.99 -17.15
CA PHE A 160 -6.56 7.61 -17.34
C PHE A 160 -6.41 6.16 -17.82
N GLN A 161 -5.35 5.89 -18.58
CA GLN A 161 -5.04 4.54 -19.04
C GLN A 161 -4.63 3.65 -17.86
N ALA A 162 -5.36 2.54 -17.68
CA ALA A 162 -5.02 1.53 -16.69
C ALA A 162 -3.82 0.69 -17.13
N VAL A 163 -3.03 0.27 -16.15
CA VAL A 163 -1.86 -0.60 -16.26
C VAL A 163 -1.95 -1.70 -15.20
N GLU A 164 -1.40 -2.87 -15.50
CA GLU A 164 -1.47 -4.04 -14.62
C GLU A 164 -0.19 -4.87 -14.71
N PHE A 165 0.42 -5.15 -13.56
CA PHE A 165 1.67 -5.91 -13.46
C PHE A 165 1.92 -6.42 -12.03
N PRO A 166 2.72 -7.48 -11.85
CA PRO A 166 3.09 -8.00 -10.53
C PRO A 166 4.08 -7.09 -9.81
N VAL A 167 3.90 -6.89 -8.51
CA VAL A 167 4.84 -6.17 -7.65
C VAL A 167 5.00 -6.91 -6.32
N THR A 168 6.25 -7.21 -5.97
CA THR A 168 6.63 -7.67 -4.64
C THR A 168 6.67 -6.49 -3.68
N LEU A 169 5.85 -6.55 -2.63
CA LEU A 169 5.92 -5.64 -1.49
C LEU A 169 6.74 -6.30 -0.39
N VAL A 170 7.64 -5.53 0.23
CA VAL A 170 8.43 -5.96 1.39
C VAL A 170 8.35 -4.89 2.47
N CYS A 171 8.03 -5.29 3.70
CA CYS A 171 8.13 -4.39 4.85
C CYS A 171 9.59 -4.10 5.17
N ALA A 172 9.93 -2.84 5.50
CA ALA A 172 11.26 -2.53 6.01
C ALA A 172 11.62 -3.30 7.30
N GLY A 173 10.60 -3.75 8.03
CA GLY A 173 10.77 -4.58 9.22
C GLY A 173 10.94 -6.09 8.95
N ASN A 174 10.92 -6.56 7.70
CA ASN A 174 11.07 -8.00 7.42
C ASN A 174 12.35 -8.56 8.08
N ARG A 175 12.26 -9.75 8.68
CA ARG A 175 13.34 -10.39 9.46
C ARG A 175 13.81 -9.64 10.71
N ARG A 176 13.08 -8.62 11.21
CA ARG A 176 13.46 -7.88 12.42
C ARG A 176 13.62 -8.78 13.65
N LYS A 177 12.86 -9.88 13.77
CA LYS A 177 13.01 -10.80 14.90
C LYS A 177 14.46 -11.28 15.04
N GLU A 178 15.14 -11.56 13.94
CA GLU A 178 16.54 -12.01 13.96
C GLU A 178 17.48 -10.94 14.51
N GLN A 179 17.24 -9.67 14.19
CA GLN A 179 17.97 -8.54 14.78
C GLN A 179 17.68 -8.41 16.28
N ASN A 180 16.41 -8.53 16.68
CA ASN A 180 15.99 -8.43 18.07
C ASN A 180 16.54 -9.57 18.95
N MET A 181 16.84 -10.73 18.38
CA MET A 181 17.54 -11.82 19.10
C MET A 181 19.00 -11.47 19.44
N VAL A 182 19.64 -10.57 18.68
CA VAL A 182 21.00 -10.08 18.97
C VAL A 182 20.94 -8.90 19.94
N ARG A 183 20.13 -7.89 19.63
CA ARG A 183 19.89 -6.73 20.50
C ARG A 183 18.48 -6.20 20.25
N GLN A 184 17.67 -6.11 21.30
CA GLN A 184 16.29 -5.65 21.22
C GLN A 184 16.21 -4.22 20.66
N SER A 185 15.53 -4.06 19.53
CA SER A 185 15.18 -2.76 18.94
C SER A 185 13.83 -2.24 19.45
N SER A 186 13.46 -1.02 19.07
CA SER A 186 12.16 -0.42 19.37
C SER A 186 11.00 -1.04 18.55
N GLY A 187 11.29 -1.84 17.54
CA GLY A 187 10.29 -2.44 16.66
C GLY A 187 9.83 -3.82 17.13
N PHE A 188 8.55 -4.13 16.95
CA PHE A 188 8.00 -5.46 17.16
C PHE A 188 8.59 -6.49 16.17
N ASN A 189 8.54 -7.76 16.55
CA ASN A 189 9.11 -8.87 15.80
C ASN A 189 8.33 -9.16 14.52
N TRP A 190 9.01 -9.08 13.37
CA TRP A 190 8.60 -9.76 12.14
C TRP A 190 9.48 -10.98 11.94
N GLY A 191 8.88 -12.10 11.52
CA GLY A 191 9.61 -13.18 10.91
C GLY A 191 10.02 -12.83 9.47
N PRO A 192 10.28 -13.84 8.64
CA PRO A 192 10.63 -13.65 7.23
C PRO A 192 9.42 -13.49 6.31
N GLY A 193 8.20 -13.41 6.85
CA GLY A 193 6.94 -13.41 6.07
C GLY A 193 6.40 -12.02 5.75
N ALA A 194 7.12 -10.94 6.08
CA ALA A 194 6.72 -9.56 5.80
C ALA A 194 6.94 -9.17 4.31
N ILE A 195 6.58 -10.08 3.41
CA ILE A 195 6.80 -10.04 1.97
C ILE A 195 5.64 -10.72 1.26
N SER A 196 5.13 -10.12 0.18
CA SER A 196 4.07 -10.70 -0.65
C SER A 196 4.11 -10.11 -2.05
N THR A 197 3.85 -10.94 -3.06
CA THR A 197 3.83 -10.53 -4.46
C THR A 197 2.40 -10.62 -4.97
N THR A 198 1.86 -9.52 -5.48
CA THR A 198 0.50 -9.49 -6.06
C THR A 198 0.49 -8.72 -7.37
N VAL A 199 -0.50 -9.00 -8.21
CA VAL A 199 -0.76 -8.25 -9.44
C VAL A 199 -1.55 -7.00 -9.07
N TRP A 200 -1.05 -5.83 -9.44
CA TRP A 200 -1.69 -4.55 -9.12
C TRP A 200 -2.19 -3.89 -10.39
N ARG A 201 -3.44 -3.44 -10.37
CA ARG A 201 -4.01 -2.63 -11.44
C ARG A 201 -4.37 -1.23 -10.94
N GLY A 202 -4.01 -0.24 -11.74
CA GLY A 202 -4.11 1.15 -11.38
C GLY A 202 -3.78 2.08 -12.53
N VAL A 203 -3.66 3.37 -12.21
CA VAL A 203 -3.26 4.41 -13.16
C VAL A 203 -1.88 4.94 -12.80
N ARG A 204 -1.07 5.31 -13.79
CA ARG A 204 0.29 5.79 -13.53
C ARG A 204 0.26 7.16 -12.86
N LEU A 205 0.97 7.31 -11.74
CA LEU A 205 1.08 8.56 -11.00
C LEU A 205 1.59 9.69 -11.90
N ARG A 206 2.59 9.41 -12.74
CA ARG A 206 3.14 10.39 -13.69
C ARG A 206 2.09 11.00 -14.62
N ASP A 207 1.08 10.23 -15.02
CA ASP A 207 0.07 10.70 -15.97
C ASP A 207 -0.95 11.61 -15.27
N VAL A 208 -1.30 11.29 -14.02
CA VAL A 208 -2.08 12.18 -13.14
C VAL A 208 -1.33 13.50 -12.90
N LEU A 209 -0.05 13.45 -12.54
CA LEU A 209 0.77 14.64 -12.30
C LEU A 209 0.95 15.50 -13.57
N ARG A 210 1.11 14.87 -14.74
CA ARG A 210 1.15 15.57 -16.04
C ARG A 210 -0.18 16.27 -16.33
N ARG A 211 -1.31 15.61 -16.10
CA ARG A 211 -2.65 16.21 -16.28
C ARG A 211 -2.84 17.43 -15.38
N CYS A 212 -2.33 17.40 -14.15
CA CYS A 212 -2.35 18.54 -13.21
C CYS A 212 -1.33 19.64 -13.56
N GLY A 213 -0.40 19.39 -14.49
CA GLY A 213 0.63 20.34 -14.88
C GLY A 213 1.67 20.56 -13.78
N VAL A 214 2.26 19.48 -13.26
CA VAL A 214 3.35 19.53 -12.28
C VAL A 214 4.47 20.50 -12.67
N MET A 215 4.93 21.32 -11.72
CA MET A 215 6.01 22.28 -11.96
C MET A 215 7.34 21.59 -12.29
N GLY A 216 8.27 22.38 -12.88
CA GLY A 216 9.59 21.90 -13.29
C GLY A 216 10.46 21.42 -12.13
N ALA A 217 11.46 20.60 -12.43
CA ALA A 217 12.33 19.96 -11.43
C ALA A 217 13.15 20.96 -10.57
N GLY A 218 13.36 22.18 -11.05
CA GLY A 218 14.02 23.25 -10.28
C GLY A 218 13.13 23.91 -9.22
N VAL A 219 11.82 23.61 -9.20
CA VAL A 219 10.85 24.18 -8.25
C VAL A 219 10.23 23.08 -7.40
N ALA A 220 9.76 22.01 -8.05
CA ALA A 220 9.21 20.83 -7.39
C ALA A 220 10.26 19.73 -7.35
N SER A 221 10.59 19.22 -6.15
CA SER A 221 11.60 18.18 -5.95
C SER A 221 11.00 16.88 -5.41
N ASN A 222 9.80 16.95 -4.82
CA ASN A 222 9.15 15.85 -4.10
C ASN A 222 7.66 15.74 -4.43
N VAL A 223 7.13 14.53 -4.26
CA VAL A 223 5.70 14.22 -4.28
C VAL A 223 5.38 13.54 -2.96
N CYS A 224 4.60 14.23 -2.13
CA CYS A 224 4.17 13.77 -0.82
C CYS A 224 2.81 13.10 -0.92
N PHE A 225 2.61 12.03 -0.16
CA PHE A 225 1.38 11.25 -0.10
C PHE A 225 0.87 11.24 1.33
N GLU A 226 -0.45 11.33 1.48
CA GLU A 226 -1.12 11.29 2.78
C GLU A 226 -2.31 10.33 2.71
N GLY A 227 -2.39 9.43 3.69
CA GLY A 227 -3.50 8.49 3.88
C GLY A 227 -4.70 9.15 4.57
N ALA A 228 -5.69 8.34 4.90
CA ALA A 228 -6.91 8.82 5.59
C ALA A 228 -6.84 8.64 7.11
N GLU A 229 -5.99 7.72 7.58
CA GLU A 229 -5.94 7.29 8.97
C GLU A 229 -5.60 8.44 9.91
N ASP A 230 -6.23 8.45 11.09
CA ASP A 230 -5.82 9.28 12.20
C ASP A 230 -5.00 8.41 13.15
N LEU A 231 -3.70 8.72 13.28
CA LEU A 231 -2.75 7.88 13.97
C LEU A 231 -2.18 8.59 15.22
N PRO A 232 -1.83 7.84 16.28
CA PRO A 232 -1.34 8.44 17.52
C PRO A 232 0.05 9.08 17.38
N GLY A 233 0.83 8.71 16.35
CA GLY A 233 2.16 9.28 16.12
C GLY A 233 2.10 10.78 15.78
N GLY A 234 3.13 11.52 16.16
CA GLY A 234 3.25 12.94 15.83
C GLY A 234 2.18 13.85 16.42
N GLY A 235 1.52 13.43 17.51
CA GLY A 235 0.44 14.22 18.13
C GLY A 235 -0.90 14.12 17.41
N GLY A 236 -1.20 12.99 16.76
CA GLY A 236 -2.47 12.81 16.04
C GLY A 236 -2.36 13.10 14.55
N CYS A 237 -1.31 12.64 13.87
CA CYS A 237 -1.10 12.92 12.45
C CYS A 237 -1.57 11.78 11.53
N LYS A 238 -1.76 12.11 10.25
CA LYS A 238 -2.04 11.12 9.21
C LYS A 238 -0.78 10.37 8.79
N TYR A 239 -0.94 9.13 8.32
CA TYR A 239 0.18 8.44 7.69
C TYR A 239 0.61 9.20 6.44
N GLY A 240 1.88 9.55 6.35
CA GLY A 240 2.39 10.30 5.22
C GLY A 240 3.85 10.00 4.91
N THR A 241 4.22 10.19 3.66
CA THR A 241 5.58 10.00 3.18
C THR A 241 5.78 10.70 1.85
N SER A 242 6.98 10.66 1.27
CA SER A 242 7.24 11.24 -0.05
C SER A 242 8.14 10.37 -0.90
N LEU A 243 8.10 10.63 -2.20
CA LEU A 243 9.07 10.20 -3.19
C LEU A 243 9.69 11.43 -3.84
N ARG A 244 10.93 11.29 -4.33
CA ARG A 244 11.50 12.30 -5.22
C ARG A 244 10.64 12.43 -6.46
N ARG A 245 10.42 13.67 -6.92
CA ARG A 245 9.70 13.97 -8.17
C ARG A 245 10.32 13.24 -9.35
N SER A 246 11.66 13.13 -9.40
CA SER A 246 12.35 12.39 -10.45
C SER A 246 11.88 10.94 -10.52
N VAL A 247 11.72 10.26 -9.38
CA VAL A 247 11.20 8.89 -9.31
C VAL A 247 9.71 8.82 -9.71
N ALA A 248 8.90 9.76 -9.23
CA ALA A 248 7.46 9.77 -9.52
C ALA A 248 7.12 10.08 -11.00
N MET A 249 8.02 10.77 -11.71
CA MET A 249 7.83 11.19 -13.11
C MET A 249 8.62 10.35 -14.12
N ASP A 250 9.51 9.47 -13.64
CA ASP A 250 10.38 8.63 -14.48
C ASP A 250 9.53 7.65 -15.32
N PRO A 251 9.63 7.67 -16.66
CA PRO A 251 8.84 6.79 -17.48
C PRO A 251 9.24 5.30 -17.38
N ALA A 252 10.44 5.00 -16.87
CA ALA A 252 10.91 3.64 -16.61
C ALA A 252 10.45 3.10 -15.25
N ARG A 253 9.77 3.91 -14.44
CA ARG A 253 9.25 3.52 -13.13
C ARG A 253 7.74 3.54 -13.12
N ASP A 254 7.17 2.36 -12.95
CA ASP A 254 5.73 2.17 -12.92
C ASP A 254 5.16 2.45 -11.51
N VAL A 255 5.25 3.71 -11.07
CA VAL A 255 4.53 4.18 -9.87
C VAL A 255 3.06 4.34 -10.22
N ILE A 256 2.18 3.64 -9.50
CA ILE A 256 0.75 3.63 -9.79
C ILE A 256 -0.09 4.01 -8.57
N LEU A 257 -1.25 4.59 -8.86
CA LEU A 257 -2.40 4.68 -7.96
C LEU A 257 -3.25 3.44 -8.22
N ALA A 258 -3.05 2.40 -7.41
CA ALA A 258 -3.70 1.11 -7.56
C ALA A 258 -5.08 1.12 -6.88
N TYR A 259 -6.06 0.52 -7.54
CA TYR A 259 -7.43 0.33 -7.05
C TYR A 259 -7.89 -1.14 -7.14
N MET A 260 -7.03 -2.01 -7.68
CA MET A 260 -7.26 -3.45 -7.79
C MET A 260 -6.00 -4.23 -7.42
N GLN A 261 -6.20 -5.41 -6.83
CA GLN A 261 -5.17 -6.35 -6.41
C GLN A 261 -5.61 -7.77 -6.76
N ASN A 262 -4.80 -8.49 -7.53
CA ASN A 262 -5.11 -9.81 -8.08
C ASN A 262 -6.49 -9.87 -8.77
N GLY A 263 -6.84 -8.85 -9.58
CA GLY A 263 -8.06 -8.85 -10.38
C GLY A 263 -9.33 -8.45 -9.61
N GLU A 264 -9.24 -8.29 -8.28
CA GLU A 264 -10.33 -7.88 -7.42
C GLU A 264 -10.11 -6.46 -6.88
N PRO A 265 -11.16 -5.76 -6.42
CA PRO A 265 -11.00 -4.50 -5.71
C PRO A 265 -10.12 -4.68 -4.48
N LEU A 266 -9.38 -3.62 -4.10
CA LEU A 266 -8.52 -3.68 -2.92
C LEU A 266 -9.31 -4.15 -1.69
N ALA A 267 -8.73 -5.04 -0.89
CA ALA A 267 -9.28 -5.34 0.43
C ALA A 267 -9.09 -4.12 1.36
N PRO A 268 -9.92 -3.95 2.41
CA PRO A 268 -9.79 -2.84 3.35
C PRO A 268 -8.39 -2.70 3.96
N ASP A 269 -7.79 -3.80 4.44
CA ASP A 269 -6.43 -3.81 5.00
C ASP A 269 -5.33 -3.42 3.99
N HIS A 270 -5.63 -3.54 2.70
CA HIS A 270 -4.70 -3.23 1.60
C HIS A 270 -5.01 -1.90 0.93
N GLY A 271 -5.84 -1.04 1.53
CA GLY A 271 -5.95 0.36 1.13
C GLY A 271 -7.13 0.70 0.24
N PHE A 272 -8.22 -0.07 0.28
CA PHE A 272 -9.46 0.28 -0.42
C PHE A 272 -9.89 1.74 -0.16
N PRO A 273 -10.24 2.53 -1.20
CA PRO A 273 -10.39 2.14 -2.60
C PRO A 273 -9.14 2.39 -3.45
N VAL A 274 -8.13 3.10 -2.92
CA VAL A 274 -6.93 3.47 -3.68
C VAL A 274 -5.70 3.58 -2.79
N ARG A 275 -4.57 3.08 -3.31
CA ARG A 275 -3.25 3.20 -2.68
C ARG A 275 -2.16 3.55 -3.68
N VAL A 276 -1.01 3.98 -3.17
CA VAL A 276 0.22 4.09 -3.97
C VAL A 276 0.92 2.73 -4.02
N ILE A 277 1.44 2.35 -5.18
CA ILE A 277 2.38 1.23 -5.37
C ILE A 277 3.64 1.76 -6.06
N VAL A 278 4.80 1.39 -5.51
CA VAL A 278 6.12 1.89 -5.94
C VAL A 278 7.07 0.69 -6.10
N PRO A 279 7.19 0.09 -7.30
CA PRO A 279 8.05 -1.06 -7.50
C PRO A 279 9.50 -0.80 -7.04
N GLY A 280 10.08 -1.78 -6.32
CA GLY A 280 11.45 -1.70 -5.80
C GLY A 280 11.65 -0.83 -4.55
N PHE A 281 10.58 -0.33 -3.94
CA PHE A 281 10.65 0.41 -2.68
C PHE A 281 10.06 -0.39 -1.50
N ILE A 282 10.47 -0.03 -0.29
CA ILE A 282 9.86 -0.55 0.94
C ILE A 282 8.37 -0.22 1.01
N GLY A 283 7.58 -1.11 1.62
CA GLY A 283 6.12 -0.92 1.76
C GLY A 283 5.72 0.38 2.47
N GLY A 284 6.58 0.93 3.34
CA GLY A 284 6.35 2.21 4.01
C GLY A 284 6.35 3.45 3.08
N ARG A 285 6.65 3.28 1.79
CA ARG A 285 6.47 4.34 0.77
C ARG A 285 5.18 4.19 -0.04
N MET A 286 4.44 3.10 0.18
CA MET A 286 3.25 2.71 -0.58
C MET A 286 1.98 3.03 0.21
N VAL A 287 1.70 4.33 0.40
CA VAL A 287 0.59 4.85 1.23
C VAL A 287 -0.74 4.22 0.83
N LYS A 288 -1.44 3.65 1.82
CA LYS A 288 -2.79 3.08 1.70
C LYS A 288 -3.84 4.16 1.98
N TRP A 289 -5.08 3.90 1.56
CA TRP A 289 -6.21 4.80 1.81
C TRP A 289 -5.87 6.23 1.39
N LEU A 290 -5.31 6.38 0.19
CA LEU A 290 -4.72 7.64 -0.27
C LEU A 290 -5.78 8.73 -0.35
N LYS A 291 -5.50 9.87 0.28
CA LYS A 291 -6.37 11.06 0.26
C LYS A 291 -5.73 12.24 -0.45
N ARG A 292 -4.43 12.45 -0.27
CA ARG A 292 -3.75 13.63 -0.83
C ARG A 292 -2.42 13.29 -1.48
N ILE A 293 -2.17 13.94 -2.61
CA ILE A 293 -0.91 13.98 -3.34
C ILE A 293 -0.49 15.44 -3.41
N VAL A 294 0.62 15.79 -2.76
CA VAL A 294 1.11 17.17 -2.68
C VAL A 294 2.46 17.25 -3.38
N VAL A 295 2.54 18.01 -4.47
CA VAL A 295 3.84 18.30 -5.10
C VAL A 295 4.52 19.41 -4.30
N ALA A 296 5.74 19.16 -3.83
CA ALA A 296 6.44 20.03 -2.89
C ALA A 296 7.93 20.23 -3.26
N CYS A 297 8.54 21.25 -2.64
CA CYS A 297 9.98 21.51 -2.72
C CYS A 297 10.80 20.68 -1.70
N ASN A 298 10.14 20.11 -0.69
CA ASN A 298 10.77 19.35 0.39
C ASN A 298 10.14 17.96 0.53
N GLU A 299 10.83 17.06 1.22
CA GLU A 299 10.28 15.76 1.62
C GLU A 299 9.08 15.92 2.55
N SER A 300 8.30 14.84 2.73
CA SER A 300 7.13 14.87 3.62
C SER A 300 7.55 15.16 5.06
N GLU A 301 6.83 16.07 5.70
CA GLU A 301 7.02 16.38 7.12
C GLU A 301 6.28 15.45 8.07
N SER A 302 5.62 14.41 7.54
CA SER A 302 4.92 13.43 8.37
C SER A 302 5.88 12.81 9.38
N TYR A 303 5.40 12.66 10.62
CA TYR A 303 6.09 11.91 11.67
C TYR A 303 6.59 10.55 11.16
N TYR A 304 5.78 9.85 10.36
CA TYR A 304 6.12 8.52 9.83
C TYR A 304 7.16 8.54 8.70
N HIS A 305 7.43 9.70 8.09
CA HIS A 305 8.52 9.85 7.13
C HIS A 305 9.87 10.03 7.83
N TYR A 306 9.89 10.76 8.94
CA TYR A 306 11.11 11.07 9.68
C TYR A 306 11.43 10.08 10.80
N ARG A 307 10.44 9.66 11.58
CA ARG A 307 10.58 8.87 12.82
C ARG A 307 10.35 7.37 12.63
N ASP A 308 10.05 6.93 11.41
CA ASP A 308 9.86 5.52 11.07
C ASP A 308 10.58 5.21 9.73
N ASN A 309 10.81 3.93 9.46
CA ASN A 309 11.41 3.43 8.22
C ASN A 309 12.77 4.05 7.85
N ARG A 310 13.65 4.21 8.85
CA ARG A 310 15.05 4.60 8.68
C ARG A 310 15.98 3.53 9.24
N VAL A 311 17.11 3.32 8.58
CA VAL A 311 18.22 2.54 9.11
C VAL A 311 19.23 3.55 9.65
N LEU A 312 19.35 3.61 10.96
CA LEU A 312 20.33 4.46 11.63
C LEU A 312 21.70 3.77 11.67
N PRO A 313 22.80 4.51 11.85
CA PRO A 313 24.11 3.92 12.08
C PRO A 313 24.08 2.92 13.25
N SER A 314 24.86 1.84 13.15
CA SER A 314 24.77 0.70 14.10
C SER A 314 25.08 1.03 15.56
N HIS A 315 25.80 2.13 15.82
CA HIS A 315 26.10 2.61 17.17
C HIS A 315 24.96 3.42 17.79
N VAL A 316 23.96 3.83 17.01
CA VAL A 316 22.82 4.60 17.48
C VAL A 316 21.76 3.64 17.99
N ASP A 317 21.52 3.65 19.30
CA ASP A 317 20.43 2.91 19.92
C ASP A 317 19.17 3.77 20.13
N ALA A 318 18.13 3.18 20.70
CA ALA A 318 16.85 3.84 20.88
C ALA A 318 16.93 5.06 21.81
N GLU A 319 17.81 5.03 22.81
CA GLU A 319 17.98 6.15 23.74
C GLU A 319 18.63 7.33 23.03
N LEU A 320 19.77 7.08 22.36
CA LEU A 320 20.47 8.12 21.59
C LEU A 320 19.58 8.70 20.49
N ALA A 321 18.88 7.85 19.73
CA ALA A 321 17.96 8.27 18.68
C ALA A 321 16.84 9.17 19.20
N ASN A 322 16.28 8.86 20.38
CA ASN A 322 15.21 9.65 20.98
C ASN A 322 15.72 10.99 21.51
N ALA A 323 16.90 11.01 22.15
CA ALA A 323 17.52 12.21 22.69
C ALA A 323 17.84 13.22 21.58
N GLU A 324 18.50 12.79 20.51
CA GLU A 324 18.90 13.67 19.41
C GLU A 324 17.72 14.14 18.57
N ALA A 325 16.72 13.29 18.38
CA ALA A 325 15.55 13.66 17.60
C ALA A 325 14.63 14.65 18.35
N GLY A 326 14.70 14.72 19.69
CA GLY A 326 14.00 15.73 20.50
C GLY A 326 14.64 17.13 20.45
N GLY A 327 15.90 17.25 20.04
CA GLY A 327 16.66 18.51 20.02
C GLY A 327 16.39 19.44 18.84
N THR A 328 15.60 19.02 17.85
CA THR A 328 15.28 19.85 16.67
C THR A 328 13.86 20.39 16.72
N SER A 329 13.53 21.23 17.70
CA SER A 329 12.65 22.37 17.41
C SER A 329 13.49 23.34 16.59
N ARG A 330 13.50 23.19 15.26
CA ARG A 330 14.17 24.16 14.38
C ARG A 330 13.36 25.45 14.41
N SER A 331 13.71 26.34 15.32
CA SER A 331 13.51 27.78 15.15
C SER A 331 14.44 28.23 14.03
N ALA A 332 13.89 28.40 12.83
CA ALA A 332 14.38 29.29 11.78
C ALA A 332 13.30 29.41 10.69
#